data_AF-A0A820I6V7-F1
#
_entry.id   AF-A0A820I6V7-F1
#
_cell.length_a   1.000
_cell.length_b   1.000
_cell.length_c   1.000
_cell.angle_alpha   90.00
_cell.angle_beta   90.00
_cell.angle_gamma   90.00
#
_symmetry.space_group_name_H-M   'P 1'
#
loop_
_entity.id
_entity.type
_entity.pdbx_description
1 polymer ?
#
loop_
_entity_poly.entity_id
_entity_poly.type
_entity_poly.pdbx_seq_one_letter_code
_entity_poly.pdbx_strand_id
1 'polypeptide(L)'
;MEMRDMAILCNIGSGQTEIDVVWLKANAIKIENVKPQVDIYHLPNGRAVILPADGRVINLSCAHGNPSFVMSNSFSNQILAQIELFTKKGQYPIGIHILPKTVNILSLK
;
A
#
# COMPACT_ATOMS: atom_id res chain seq x y z
N MET A 1 22.37 -0.75 -11.55
CA MET A 1 20.90 -0.54 -11.68
C MET A 1 20.61 -0.22 -13.14
N GLU A 2 19.76 -1.02 -13.78
CA GLU A 2 19.52 -1.00 -15.24
C GLU A 2 18.33 -0.12 -15.68
N MET A 3 17.66 0.55 -14.74
CA MET A 3 16.54 1.44 -15.05
C MET A 3 16.97 2.55 -16.01
N ARG A 4 16.03 3.01 -16.85
CA ARG A 4 16.22 4.19 -17.69
C ARG A 4 16.43 5.42 -16.81
N ASP A 5 17.13 6.42 -17.34
CA ASP A 5 17.28 7.69 -16.62
C ASP A 5 15.91 8.31 -16.31
N MET A 6 15.79 8.87 -15.11
CA MET A 6 14.57 9.47 -14.56
C MET A 6 13.37 8.51 -14.46
N ALA A 7 13.61 7.20 -14.37
CA ALA A 7 12.53 6.24 -14.14
C ALA A 7 11.83 6.51 -12.79
N ILE A 8 10.50 6.42 -12.78
CA ILE A 8 9.68 6.49 -11.56
C ILE A 8 9.52 5.07 -11.02
N LEU A 9 10.01 4.83 -9.81
CA LEU A 9 9.88 3.58 -9.10
C LEU A 9 8.97 3.78 -7.89
N CYS A 10 7.84 3.07 -7.81
CA CYS A 10 6.90 3.22 -6.70
C CYS A 10 6.30 1.87 -6.27
N ASN A 11 5.72 1.88 -5.08
CA ASN A 11 5.09 0.73 -4.45
C ASN A 11 3.62 1.03 -4.11
N ILE A 12 2.74 0.08 -4.39
CA ILE A 12 1.30 0.10 -4.08
C ILE A 12 0.88 -1.11 -3.22
N GLY A 13 1.80 -2.03 -2.96
CA GLY A 13 1.56 -3.20 -2.12
C GLY A 13 1.55 -2.86 -0.64
N SER A 14 1.35 -3.87 0.20
CA SER A 14 1.14 -3.68 1.63
C SER A 14 2.44 -3.54 2.43
N GLY A 15 3.57 -3.99 1.87
CA GLY A 15 4.85 -4.04 2.55
C GLY A 15 5.76 -2.87 2.18
N GLN A 16 6.75 -2.56 3.03
CA GLN A 16 7.81 -1.58 2.72
C GLN A 16 9.07 -2.25 2.15
N THR A 17 9.04 -3.56 1.90
CA THR A 17 10.19 -4.38 1.49
C THR A 17 10.19 -4.74 0.02
N GLU A 18 9.18 -4.29 -0.74
CA GLU A 18 9.04 -4.60 -2.17
C GLU A 18 10.09 -3.87 -3.01
N ILE A 19 10.59 -2.74 -2.51
CA ILE A 19 11.71 -1.98 -3.07
C ILE A 19 12.84 -1.98 -2.05
N ASP A 20 14.05 -2.34 -2.47
CA ASP A 20 15.25 -2.25 -1.62
C ASP A 20 15.73 -0.78 -1.53
N VAL A 21 15.01 0.01 -0.75
CA VAL A 21 15.32 1.42 -0.48
C VAL A 21 16.62 1.56 0.32
N VAL A 22 16.98 0.55 1.12
CA VAL A 22 18.24 0.54 1.88
C VAL A 22 19.43 0.52 0.92
N TRP A 23 19.40 -0.38 -0.06
CA TRP A 23 20.40 -0.42 -1.12
C TRP A 23 20.43 0.90 -1.90
N LEU A 24 19.25 1.45 -2.24
CA LEU A 24 19.18 2.69 -3.01
C LEU A 24 19.82 3.88 -2.26
N LYS A 25 19.53 4.03 -0.96
CA LYS A 25 20.14 5.05 -0.10
C LYS A 25 21.64 4.86 0.06
N ALA A 26 22.10 3.61 0.20
CA ALA A 26 23.51 3.30 0.38
C ALA A 26 24.35 3.50 -0.90
N ASN A 27 23.73 3.40 -2.08
CA ASN A 27 24.43 3.44 -3.38
C ASN A 27 24.20 4.74 -4.17
N ALA A 28 23.31 5.63 -3.71
CA ALA A 28 23.11 6.92 -4.35
C ALA A 28 24.26 7.88 -4.02
N ILE A 29 24.71 8.63 -5.03
CA ILE A 29 25.73 9.67 -4.88
C ILE A 29 25.12 11.00 -4.39
N LYS A 30 23.82 11.20 -4.63
CA LYS A 30 23.06 12.37 -4.20
C LYS A 30 21.59 11.97 -4.08
N ILE A 31 20.95 12.44 -3.01
CA ILE A 31 19.50 12.37 -2.84
C ILE A 31 18.98 13.80 -2.85
N GLU A 32 18.08 14.11 -3.79
CA GLU A 32 17.48 15.43 -3.94
C GLU A 32 15.98 15.34 -3.64
N ASN A 33 15.53 16.08 -2.61
CA ASN A 33 14.12 16.18 -2.30
C ASN A 33 13.45 17.23 -3.22
N VAL A 34 12.45 16.81 -4.00
CA VAL A 34 11.72 17.68 -4.94
C VAL A 34 10.53 18.32 -4.24
N LYS A 35 9.81 17.52 -3.45
CA LYS A 35 8.63 17.91 -2.68
C LYS A 35 8.37 16.88 -1.58
N PRO A 36 7.41 17.11 -0.65
CA PRO A 36 7.04 16.08 0.32
C PRO A 36 6.73 14.75 -0.37
N GLN A 37 7.34 13.68 0.14
CA GLN A 37 7.19 12.31 -0.37
C GLN A 37 7.72 12.08 -1.79
N VAL A 38 8.60 12.92 -2.35
CA VAL A 38 9.24 12.65 -3.64
C VAL A 38 10.71 13.03 -3.60
N ASP A 39 11.56 12.01 -3.75
CA ASP A 39 13.01 12.14 -3.79
C ASP A 39 13.57 11.62 -5.12
N ILE A 40 14.66 12.23 -5.57
CA ILE A 40 15.45 11.79 -6.73
C ILE A 40 16.76 11.23 -6.22
N TYR A 41 17.05 9.99 -6.58
CA TYR A 41 18.27 9.28 -6.26
C TYR A 41 19.19 9.28 -7.49
N HIS A 42 20.26 10.06 -7.43
CA HIS A 42 21.30 10.06 -8.45
C HIS A 42 22.29 8.93 -8.18
N LEU A 43 22.68 8.20 -9.23
CA LEU A 43 23.50 6.99 -9.12
C LEU A 43 24.89 7.19 -9.75
N PRO A 44 25.88 6.36 -9.39
CA PRO A 44 27.24 6.45 -9.94
C PRO A 44 27.32 6.29 -11.47
N ASN A 45 26.33 5.64 -12.09
CA ASN A 45 26.27 5.43 -13.54
C ASN A 45 25.75 6.66 -14.31
N GLY A 46 25.54 7.80 -13.64
CA GLY A 46 25.06 9.04 -14.23
C GLY A 46 23.53 9.09 -14.45
N ARG A 47 22.81 8.03 -14.10
CA ARG A 47 21.33 8.00 -14.17
C ARG A 47 20.71 8.37 -12.82
N ALA A 48 19.45 8.79 -12.86
CA ALA A 48 18.65 9.05 -11.67
C ALA A 48 17.36 8.22 -11.63
N VAL A 49 16.85 7.98 -10.43
CA VAL A 49 15.53 7.36 -10.19
C VAL A 49 14.70 8.26 -9.30
N ILE A 50 13.44 8.45 -9.68
CA ILE A 50 12.44 9.18 -8.88
C ILE A 50 11.76 8.14 -7.98
N LEU A 51 11.84 8.32 -6.67
CA LEU A 51 11.22 7.45 -5.68
C LEU A 51 10.17 8.23 -4.88
N PRO A 52 8.88 8.09 -5.21
CA PRO A 52 7.80 8.57 -4.38
C PRO A 52 7.69 7.76 -3.07
N ALA A 53 7.23 8.42 -2.02
CA ALA A 53 6.87 7.87 -0.72
C ALA A 53 7.96 7.04 -0.02
N ASP A 54 9.24 7.24 -0.36
CA ASP A 54 10.35 6.42 0.16
C ASP A 54 10.09 4.91 0.00
N GLY A 55 9.46 4.51 -1.12
CA GLY A 55 9.10 3.12 -1.40
C GLY A 55 7.90 2.58 -0.61
N ARG A 56 7.17 3.44 0.11
CA ARG A 56 5.92 3.10 0.79
C ARG A 56 4.72 3.22 -0.15
N VAL A 57 3.55 2.88 0.39
CA VAL A 57 2.26 2.85 -0.32
C VAL A 57 1.93 4.22 -0.93
N ILE A 58 2.06 4.33 -2.25
CA ILE A 58 2.03 5.62 -2.96
C ILE A 58 0.66 6.30 -2.93
N ASN A 59 -0.44 5.56 -3.07
CA ASN A 59 -1.79 6.17 -3.13
C ASN A 59 -2.20 6.81 -1.79
N LEU A 60 -1.68 6.31 -0.66
CA LEU A 60 -1.90 6.91 0.65
C LEU A 60 -0.91 8.03 0.98
N SER A 61 0.33 7.92 0.48
CA SER A 61 1.41 8.84 0.85
C SER A 61 1.46 10.07 -0.05
N CYS A 62 1.16 9.92 -1.33
CA CYS A 62 1.26 10.98 -2.34
C CYS A 62 -0.11 11.46 -2.84
N ALA A 63 -1.20 10.88 -2.34
CA ALA A 63 -2.57 11.18 -2.75
C ALA A 63 -3.54 10.95 -1.57
N HIS A 64 -4.85 10.87 -1.86
CA HIS A 64 -5.92 10.78 -0.85
C HIS A 64 -6.41 9.34 -0.60
N GLY A 65 -5.66 8.32 -1.02
CA GLY A 65 -6.05 6.92 -0.88
C GLY A 65 -7.23 6.51 -1.77
N ASN A 66 -7.99 5.53 -1.30
CA ASN A 66 -9.19 5.06 -2.01
C ASN A 66 -10.36 6.02 -1.80
N PRO A 67 -11.22 6.22 -2.82
CA PRO A 67 -12.44 7.02 -2.67
C PRO A 67 -13.33 6.54 -1.51
N SER A 68 -14.04 7.47 -0.88
CA SER A 68 -14.93 7.18 0.26
C SER A 68 -15.96 6.09 -0.05
N PHE A 69 -16.47 6.03 -1.28
CA PHE A 69 -17.40 4.99 -1.72
C PHE A 69 -16.76 3.59 -1.77
N VAL A 70 -15.50 3.49 -2.21
CA VAL A 70 -14.75 2.21 -2.19
C VAL A 70 -14.51 1.77 -0.74
N MET A 71 -14.13 2.71 0.12
CA MET A 71 -13.90 2.44 1.54
C MET A 71 -15.20 2.12 2.29
N SER A 72 -16.33 2.73 1.93
CA SER A 72 -17.65 2.45 2.52
C SER A 72 -18.02 0.98 2.40
N ASN A 73 -17.74 0.36 1.25
CA ASN A 73 -17.97 -1.06 1.06
C ASN A 73 -17.11 -1.93 2.00
N SER A 74 -15.81 -1.59 2.09
CA SER A 74 -14.86 -2.31 2.94
C SER A 74 -15.18 -2.17 4.42
N PHE A 75 -15.48 -0.96 4.89
CA PHE A 75 -15.82 -0.69 6.29
C PHE A 75 -17.16 -1.30 6.69
N SER A 76 -18.16 -1.31 5.81
CA SER A 76 -19.43 -1.99 6.08
C SER A 76 -19.21 -3.49 6.31
N ASN A 77 -18.40 -4.15 5.47
CA ASN A 77 -18.05 -5.56 5.68
C ASN A 77 -17.29 -5.79 7.00
N GLN A 78 -16.39 -4.89 7.40
CA GLN A 78 -15.70 -4.99 8.68
C GLN A 78 -16.66 -4.85 9.86
N ILE A 79 -17.58 -3.88 9.82
CA ILE A 79 -18.61 -3.69 10.87
C ILE A 79 -19.51 -4.92 10.96
N LEU A 80 -19.95 -5.45 9.82
CA LEU A 80 -20.76 -6.66 9.78
C LEU A 80 -20.03 -7.88 10.33
N ALA A 81 -18.73 -8.02 10.05
CA ALA A 81 -17.90 -9.05 10.66
C ALA A 81 -17.82 -8.89 12.18
N GLN A 82 -17.69 -7.66 12.69
CA GLN A 82 -17.68 -7.39 14.14
C GLN A 82 -19.03 -7.74 14.79
N ILE A 83 -20.16 -7.36 14.16
CA ILE A 83 -21.50 -7.71 14.63
C ILE A 83 -21.70 -9.24 14.66
N GLU A 84 -21.28 -9.94 13.61
CA GLU A 84 -21.38 -11.39 13.49
C GLU A 84 -20.60 -12.10 14.62
N LEU A 85 -19.33 -11.72 14.81
CA LEU A 85 -18.48 -12.27 15.87
C LEU A 85 -19.04 -11.97 17.28
N PHE A 86 -19.60 -10.78 17.48
CA PHE A 86 -20.13 -10.37 18.78
C PHE A 86 -21.46 -11.05 19.14
N THR A 87 -22.35 -11.22 18.16
CA THR A 87 -23.71 -11.75 18.37
C THR A 87 -23.78 -13.28 18.29
N LYS A 88 -22.86 -13.93 17.56
CA LYS A 88 -22.79 -15.39 17.38
C LYS A 88 -21.60 -16.02 18.11
N LYS A 89 -21.38 -15.61 19.36
CA LYS A 89 -20.30 -16.15 20.20
C LYS A 89 -20.36 -17.68 20.26
N GLY A 90 -19.21 -18.32 20.13
CA GLY A 90 -19.08 -19.79 20.14
C GLY A 90 -19.45 -20.50 18.84
N GLN A 91 -19.97 -19.80 17.82
CA GLN A 91 -20.28 -20.40 16.52
C GLN A 91 -19.08 -20.46 15.57
N TYR A 92 -18.01 -19.72 15.86
CA TYR A 92 -16.77 -19.73 15.09
C TYR A 92 -15.66 -20.44 15.89
N PRO A 93 -15.19 -21.62 15.45
CA PRO A 93 -14.00 -22.23 16.05
C PRO A 93 -12.77 -21.34 15.80
N ILE A 94 -11.70 -21.53 16.56
CA ILE A 94 -10.44 -20.80 16.34
C ILE A 94 -9.94 -21.09 14.92
N GLY A 95 -9.75 -20.04 14.11
CA GLY A 95 -9.31 -20.16 12.73
C GLY A 95 -9.62 -18.93 11.88
N ILE A 96 -9.26 -19.02 10.60
CA ILE A 96 -9.57 -17.99 9.60
C ILE A 96 -10.93 -18.32 8.98
N HIS A 97 -11.84 -17.35 9.05
CA HIS A 97 -13.20 -17.48 8.51
C HIS A 97 -13.44 -16.42 7.45
N ILE A 98 -14.14 -16.82 6.39
CA ILE A 98 -14.61 -15.88 5.37
C ILE A 98 -15.96 -15.33 5.83
N LEU A 99 -16.17 -14.01 5.68
CA LEU A 99 -17.45 -13.38 5.99
C LEU A 99 -18.57 -14.08 5.19
N PRO A 100 -19.65 -14.56 5.84
CA PRO A 100 -20.73 -15.27 5.15
C PRO A 100 -21.33 -14.42 4.01
N LYS A 101 -21.62 -15.07 2.86
CA LYS A 101 -22.20 -14.39 1.68
C LYS A 101 -23.50 -13.64 2.00
N THR A 102 -24.30 -14.16 2.92
CA THR A 102 -25.57 -13.56 3.36
C THR A 102 -25.40 -12.20 4.03
N VAL A 103 -24.21 -11.92 4.59
CA VAL A 103 -23.90 -10.69 5.29
C VAL A 103 -22.93 -9.82 4.46
N ASN A 104 -22.14 -10.41 3.57
CA ASN A 104 -21.20 -9.69 2.72
C ASN A 104 -21.92 -8.85 1.65
N ILE A 105 -21.87 -7.53 1.79
CA ILE A 105 -22.58 -6.61 0.89
C ILE A 105 -22.01 -6.61 -0.55
N LEU A 106 -20.77 -7.06 -0.74
CA LEU A 106 -20.13 -7.19 -2.05
C LEU A 106 -20.50 -8.51 -2.75
N SER A 107 -21.14 -9.44 -2.05
CA SER A 107 -21.58 -10.74 -2.59
C SER A 107 -23.04 -10.76 -3.04
N LEU A 108 -23.76 -9.63 -2.96
CA LEU A 108 -25.18 -9.51 -3.33
C LEU A 108 -25.41 -9.41 -4.85
N LYS A 109 -24.70 -10.24 -5.63
CA LYS A 109 -24.97 -10.45 -7.06
C LYS A 109 -25.57 -11.82 -7.28
#